data_AF-A0A660QEB7-F1
#
_entry.id   AF-A0A660QEB7-F1
#
_cell.length_a   1.000
_cell.length_b   1.000
_cell.length_c   1.000
_cell.angle_alpha   90.00
_cell.angle_beta   90.00
_cell.angle_gamma   90.00
#
_symmetry.space_group_name_H-M   'P 1'
#
loop_
_entity.id
_entity.type
_entity.pdbx_description
1 polymer ?
#
loop_
_entity_poly.entity_id
_entity_poly.type
_entity_poly.pdbx_seq_one_letter_code
_entity_poly.pdbx_strand_id
1 'polypeptide(L)'
;MKILVVNSGSSSVKYQFIDMDGEKVLCKGLAERIGISGSRLIHKLDTKKLVLDREMKDHEQALKLILETLTDKEWGVIKDLSEISAVGHRVVHGAERFASSVLIDEEVLKALEENSHLAPLHNPPNIMGILATQKMLPNTPGVAVFDTAFHQSMPEKAFIYAIPYRFYQEHRIRRYGFHGTSHRYVSKRAAEILNRDYSNFKVITCHLGNGASISAIMNGRSVDTSMGFTPLEGLVMGTRCGDIDPAIVVYMQESLNMNLKEVYNVLN
;
A
#
# COMPACT_ATOMS: atom_id res chain seq x y z
N MET A 1 16.32 17.29 2.45
CA MET A 1 16.37 16.01 1.69
C MET A 1 15.05 15.83 0.95
N LYS A 2 15.04 15.58 -0.37
CA LYS A 2 13.79 15.50 -1.15
C LYS A 2 13.43 14.05 -1.50
N ILE A 3 12.23 13.61 -1.13
CA ILE A 3 11.78 12.23 -1.25
C ILE A 3 10.60 12.14 -2.21
N LEU A 4 10.70 11.26 -3.21
CA LEU A 4 9.58 10.88 -4.06
C LEU A 4 8.85 9.70 -3.42
N VAL A 5 7.61 9.90 -3.00
CA VAL A 5 6.75 8.83 -2.45
C VAL A 5 5.84 8.34 -3.56
N VAL A 6 5.88 7.03 -3.85
CA VAL A 6 5.15 6.36 -4.92
C VAL A 6 4.21 5.29 -4.35
N ASN A 7 2.98 5.28 -4.85
CA ASN A 7 1.99 4.24 -4.59
C ASN A 7 1.39 3.76 -5.91
N SER A 8 1.90 2.64 -6.41
CA SER A 8 1.48 2.01 -7.66
C SER A 8 0.35 1.01 -7.41
N GLY A 9 -0.86 1.32 -7.89
CA GLY A 9 -1.98 0.39 -7.96
C GLY A 9 -2.07 -0.29 -9.33
N SER A 10 -3.07 -1.13 -9.56
CA SER A 10 -3.23 -1.87 -10.83
C SER A 10 -3.34 -0.99 -12.07
N SER A 11 -4.05 0.14 -11.98
CA SER A 11 -4.31 1.07 -13.11
C SER A 11 -3.97 2.53 -12.79
N SER A 12 -3.19 2.77 -11.73
CA SER A 12 -2.82 4.12 -11.32
C SER A 12 -1.48 4.17 -10.58
N VAL A 13 -0.84 5.34 -10.62
CA VAL A 13 0.30 5.69 -9.78
C VAL A 13 -0.01 7.01 -9.08
N LYS A 14 -0.11 6.97 -7.75
CA LYS A 14 -0.20 8.17 -6.91
C LYS A 14 1.20 8.53 -6.45
N TYR A 15 1.49 9.83 -6.39
CA TYR A 15 2.78 10.29 -5.86
C TYR A 15 2.66 11.58 -5.05
N GLN A 16 3.64 11.76 -4.17
CA GLN A 16 3.96 13.03 -3.54
C GLN A 16 5.47 13.24 -3.61
N PHE A 17 5.89 14.49 -3.78
CA PHE A 17 7.29 14.86 -3.67
C PHE A 17 7.44 15.75 -2.44
N ILE A 18 8.25 15.33 -1.47
CA ILE A 18 8.27 15.89 -0.13
C ILE A 18 9.69 16.36 0.19
N ASP A 19 9.82 17.60 0.64
CA ASP A 19 11.04 18.07 1.27
C ASP A 19 11.01 17.74 2.76
N MET A 20 11.86 16.80 3.18
CA MET A 20 11.91 16.30 4.54
C MET A 20 12.59 17.26 5.52
N ASP A 21 13.31 18.29 5.06
CA ASP A 21 13.94 19.25 5.98
C ASP A 21 12.87 20.10 6.71
N GLY A 22 11.72 20.31 6.05
CA GLY A 22 10.56 21.00 6.62
C GLY A 22 9.25 20.20 6.54
N GLU A 23 9.32 18.91 6.24
CA GLU A 23 8.18 18.01 5.97
C GLU A 23 7.12 18.60 5.02
N LYS A 24 7.56 19.35 4.01
CA LYS A 24 6.69 20.09 3.09
C LYS A 24 6.42 19.28 1.82
N VAL A 25 5.14 19.10 1.49
CA VAL A 25 4.75 18.58 0.17
C VAL A 25 5.02 19.64 -0.89
N LEU A 26 6.00 19.38 -1.75
CA LEU A 26 6.36 20.25 -2.88
C LEU A 26 5.32 20.14 -4.00
N CYS A 27 4.93 18.91 -4.34
CA CYS A 27 3.82 18.65 -5.26
C CYS A 27 3.20 17.27 -4.99
N LYS A 28 2.04 17.02 -5.58
CA LYS A 28 1.40 15.69 -5.57
C LYS A 28 0.63 15.44 -6.85
N GLY A 29 0.42 14.18 -7.18
CA GLY A 29 -0.37 13.86 -8.36
C GLY A 29 -0.84 12.42 -8.43
N LEU A 30 -1.54 12.15 -9.53
CA LEU A 30 -2.15 10.88 -9.86
C LEU A 30 -2.07 10.67 -11.37
N ALA A 31 -1.30 9.66 -11.79
CA ALA A 31 -1.46 9.06 -13.10
C ALA A 31 -2.57 8.00 -12.99
N GLU A 32 -3.61 8.09 -13.80
CA GLU A 32 -4.76 7.18 -13.75
C GLU A 32 -5.10 6.61 -15.12
N ARG A 33 -5.88 5.51 -15.10
CA ARG A 33 -6.30 4.76 -16.29
C ARG A 33 -5.10 4.25 -17.10
N ILE A 34 -4.04 3.83 -16.41
CA ILE A 34 -2.85 3.21 -17.03
C ILE A 34 -3.28 1.90 -17.70
N GLY A 35 -2.86 1.67 -18.94
CA GLY A 35 -3.28 0.53 -19.76
C GLY A 35 -4.72 0.61 -20.28
N ILE A 36 -5.42 1.73 -20.03
CA ILE A 36 -6.82 1.95 -20.41
C ILE A 36 -6.89 3.23 -21.24
N SER A 37 -7.85 3.29 -22.19
CA SER A 37 -8.09 4.50 -22.98
C SER A 37 -8.39 5.71 -22.10
N GLY A 38 -7.90 6.88 -22.52
CA GLY A 38 -8.06 8.14 -21.77
C GLY A 38 -7.20 8.21 -20.50
N SER A 39 -6.02 7.59 -20.53
CA SER A 39 -4.98 7.78 -19.51
C SER A 39 -4.61 9.26 -19.39
N ARG A 40 -4.38 9.70 -18.15
CA ARG A 40 -4.02 11.10 -17.87
C ARG A 40 -3.19 11.21 -16.60
N LEU A 41 -2.36 12.24 -16.55
CA LEU A 41 -1.68 12.68 -15.34
C LEU A 41 -2.37 13.93 -14.79
N ILE A 42 -2.80 13.85 -13.53
CA ILE A 42 -3.25 14.99 -12.75
C ILE A 42 -2.12 15.40 -11.82
N HIS A 43 -1.48 16.53 -12.07
CA HIS A 43 -0.42 17.10 -11.25
C HIS A 43 -0.93 18.32 -10.49
N LYS A 44 -0.60 18.43 -9.20
CA LYS A 44 -1.01 19.54 -8.33
C LYS A 44 0.20 20.16 -7.67
N LEU A 45 0.33 21.47 -7.88
CA LEU A 45 1.34 22.33 -7.28
C LEU A 45 0.61 23.39 -6.46
N ASP A 46 0.65 23.23 -5.14
CA ASP A 46 -0.10 24.09 -4.21
C ASP A 46 -1.60 24.19 -4.60
N THR A 47 -2.06 25.38 -5.02
CA THR A 47 -3.44 25.64 -5.47
C THR A 47 -3.65 25.39 -6.97
N LYS A 48 -2.57 25.23 -7.75
CA LYS A 48 -2.63 25.00 -9.19
C LYS A 48 -2.81 23.52 -9.51
N LYS A 49 -3.47 23.25 -10.64
CA LYS A 49 -3.71 21.90 -11.15
C LYS A 49 -3.43 21.84 -12.65
N LEU A 50 -2.57 20.92 -13.03
CA LEU A 50 -2.32 20.53 -14.42
C LEU A 50 -2.98 19.18 -14.69
N VAL A 51 -3.59 19.05 -15.86
CA VAL A 51 -4.09 17.78 -16.39
C VAL A 51 -3.43 17.55 -17.74
N LEU A 52 -2.67 16.47 -17.86
CA LEU A 52 -2.02 16.04 -19.10
C LEU A 52 -2.70 14.77 -19.59
N ASP A 53 -3.49 14.87 -20.65
CA ASP A 53 -4.02 13.71 -21.35
C ASP A 53 -2.91 13.09 -22.21
N ARG A 54 -2.40 11.94 -21.76
CA ARG A 54 -1.27 11.23 -22.35
C ARG A 54 -1.51 9.73 -22.21
N GLU A 55 -1.42 9.03 -23.32
CA GLU A 55 -1.50 7.57 -23.31
C GLU A 55 -0.35 6.99 -22.48
N MET A 56 -0.68 6.14 -21.52
CA MET A 56 0.29 5.42 -20.68
C MET A 56 -0.06 3.94 -20.72
N LYS A 57 0.75 3.15 -21.42
CA LYS A 57 0.48 1.71 -21.59
C LYS A 57 0.81 0.89 -20.34
N ASP A 58 1.76 1.37 -19.55
CA ASP A 58 2.29 0.69 -18.37
C ASP A 58 2.75 1.70 -17.31
N HIS A 59 3.17 1.17 -16.15
CA HIS A 59 3.67 1.96 -15.03
C HIS A 59 4.99 2.65 -15.31
N GLU A 60 5.80 2.13 -16.24
CA GLU A 60 7.05 2.76 -16.65
C GLU A 60 6.75 4.08 -17.35
N GLN A 61 5.85 4.10 -18.33
CA GLN A 61 5.44 5.32 -19.03
C GLN A 61 4.77 6.33 -18.07
N ALA A 62 3.97 5.84 -17.12
CA ALA A 62 3.36 6.71 -16.12
C ALA A 62 4.40 7.38 -15.20
N LEU A 63 5.38 6.62 -14.71
CA LEU A 63 6.46 7.17 -13.88
C LEU A 63 7.38 8.09 -14.67
N LYS A 64 7.67 7.77 -15.92
CA LYS A 64 8.43 8.65 -16.81
C LYS A 64 7.76 10.01 -16.94
N LEU A 65 6.45 10.04 -17.24
CA LEU A 65 5.69 11.28 -17.35
C LEU A 65 5.65 12.06 -16.02
N ILE A 66 5.57 11.37 -14.88
CA ILE A 66 5.68 12.00 -13.56
C ILE A 66 7.05 12.69 -13.40
N LEU A 67 8.15 11.99 -13.67
CA LEU A 67 9.50 12.54 -13.54
C LEU A 67 9.75 13.72 -14.50
N GLU A 68 9.31 13.61 -15.75
CA GLU A 68 9.35 14.71 -16.72
C GLU A 68 8.60 15.95 -16.20
N THR A 69 7.42 15.75 -15.60
CA THR A 69 6.61 16.82 -15.01
C THR A 69 7.30 17.45 -13.79
N LEU A 70 8.02 16.67 -12.98
CA LEU A 70 8.78 17.19 -11.83
C LEU A 70 9.90 18.15 -12.28
N THR A 71 10.45 17.96 -13.47
CA THR A 71 11.51 18.80 -14.08
C THR A 71 11.00 19.85 -15.06
N ASP A 72 9.68 19.96 -15.25
CA ASP A 72 9.10 20.91 -16.19
C ASP A 72 9.41 22.37 -15.80
N LYS A 73 9.59 23.25 -16.78
CA LYS A 73 9.99 24.65 -16.52
C LYS A 73 8.90 25.47 -15.84
N GLU A 74 7.63 25.14 -16.06
CA GLU A 74 6.48 25.88 -15.52
C GLU A 74 5.83 25.14 -14.35
N TRP A 75 5.78 23.80 -14.44
CA TRP A 75 5.07 22.94 -13.50
C TRP A 75 6.00 22.12 -12.59
N GLY A 76 7.30 22.10 -12.88
CA GLY A 76 8.28 21.36 -12.11
C GLY A 76 8.60 22.00 -10.76
N VAL A 77 9.16 21.16 -9.88
CA VAL A 77 9.59 21.51 -8.52
C VAL A 77 11.08 21.27 -8.29
N ILE A 78 11.77 20.73 -9.30
CA ILE A 78 13.21 20.48 -9.36
C ILE A 78 13.72 20.82 -10.76
N LYS A 79 15.00 21.13 -10.88
CA LYS A 79 15.66 21.41 -12.16
C LYS A 79 16.26 20.14 -12.77
N ASP A 80 16.66 19.20 -11.92
CA ASP A 80 17.33 17.97 -12.32
C ASP A 80 16.89 16.79 -11.44
N LEU A 81 16.85 15.58 -12.02
CA LEU A 81 16.45 14.38 -11.31
C LEU A 81 17.39 13.99 -10.17
N SER A 82 18.65 14.43 -10.18
CA SER A 82 19.60 14.24 -9.08
C SER A 82 19.18 14.95 -7.78
N GLU A 83 18.21 15.86 -7.83
CA GLU A 83 17.62 16.46 -6.64
C GLU A 83 16.71 15.48 -5.87
N ILE A 84 16.30 14.36 -6.47
CA ILE A 84 15.56 13.29 -5.81
C ILE A 84 16.56 12.49 -4.96
N SER A 85 16.48 12.64 -3.64
CA SER A 85 17.42 12.02 -2.71
C SER A 85 17.12 10.53 -2.47
N ALA A 86 15.85 10.13 -2.51
CA ALA A 86 15.42 8.74 -2.42
C ALA A 86 13.98 8.57 -2.94
N VAL A 87 13.57 7.33 -3.19
CA VAL A 87 12.19 6.98 -3.56
C VAL A 87 11.59 6.04 -2.51
N GLY A 88 10.47 6.43 -1.91
CA GLY A 88 9.69 5.59 -0.99
C GLY A 88 8.53 4.92 -1.71
N HIS A 89 8.51 3.59 -1.72
CA HIS A 89 7.45 2.80 -2.35
C HIS A 89 6.52 2.22 -1.29
N ARG A 90 5.21 2.48 -1.43
CA ARG A 90 4.22 1.67 -0.72
C ARG A 90 4.21 0.27 -1.32
N VAL A 91 4.36 -0.73 -0.47
CA VAL A 91 4.19 -2.14 -0.83
C VAL A 91 3.09 -2.74 0.02
N VAL A 92 2.15 -3.46 -0.59
CA VAL A 92 1.00 -3.97 0.15
C VAL A 92 1.38 -5.14 1.06
N HIS A 93 2.04 -6.17 0.53
CA HIS A 93 2.26 -7.40 1.29
C HIS A 93 3.74 -7.75 1.40
N GLY A 94 4.29 -7.70 2.63
CA GLY A 94 5.67 -8.09 2.96
C GLY A 94 5.80 -9.50 3.55
N ALA A 95 4.68 -10.23 3.65
CA ALA A 95 4.59 -11.53 4.31
C ALA A 95 5.16 -11.46 5.74
N GLU A 96 5.72 -12.55 6.27
CA GLU A 96 6.41 -12.55 7.57
C GLU A 96 7.85 -12.01 7.48
N ARG A 97 8.42 -11.94 6.26
CA ARG A 97 9.83 -11.59 6.05
C ARG A 97 10.13 -10.13 6.40
N PHE A 98 9.19 -9.22 6.16
CA PHE A 98 9.40 -7.78 6.35
C PHE A 98 8.52 -7.18 7.45
N ALA A 99 9.08 -7.05 8.65
CA ALA A 99 8.44 -6.41 9.81
C ALA A 99 8.68 -4.89 9.93
N SER A 100 9.46 -4.32 9.02
CA SER A 100 9.73 -2.87 8.96
C SER A 100 10.05 -2.45 7.52
N SER A 101 10.15 -1.14 7.29
CA SER A 101 10.61 -0.63 5.99
C SER A 101 12.05 -1.04 5.72
N VAL A 102 12.38 -1.35 4.47
CA VAL A 102 13.72 -1.81 4.07
C VAL A 102 14.23 -1.06 2.85
N LEU A 103 15.56 -0.92 2.73
CA LEU A 103 16.18 -0.53 1.47
C LEU A 103 15.91 -1.61 0.42
N ILE A 104 15.60 -1.18 -0.80
CA ILE A 104 15.28 -2.09 -1.90
C ILE A 104 16.58 -2.55 -2.53
N ASP A 105 16.76 -3.88 -2.54
CA ASP A 105 17.79 -4.60 -3.28
C ASP A 105 17.15 -5.78 -4.06
N GLU A 106 17.99 -6.60 -4.68
CA GLU A 106 17.55 -7.78 -5.43
C GLU A 106 16.85 -8.82 -4.54
N GLU A 107 17.27 -8.96 -3.28
CA GLU A 107 16.64 -9.91 -2.34
C GLU A 107 15.23 -9.48 -1.96
N VAL A 108 15.02 -8.17 -1.77
CA VAL A 108 13.69 -7.59 -1.52
C VAL A 108 12.78 -7.81 -2.71
N LEU A 109 13.26 -7.56 -3.94
CA LEU A 109 12.48 -7.79 -5.16
C LEU A 109 12.09 -9.26 -5.31
N LYS A 110 13.05 -10.18 -5.16
CA LYS A 110 12.78 -11.62 -5.20
C LYS A 110 11.75 -12.05 -4.15
N ALA A 111 11.88 -11.54 -2.92
CA ALA A 111 10.91 -11.83 -1.87
C ALA A 111 9.51 -11.27 -2.20
N LEU A 112 9.41 -10.11 -2.83
CA LEU A 112 8.12 -9.55 -3.27
C LEU A 112 7.48 -10.41 -4.37
N GLU A 113 8.27 -10.89 -5.32
CA GLU A 113 7.81 -11.82 -6.37
C GLU A 113 7.30 -13.13 -5.77
N GLU A 114 8.09 -13.77 -4.90
CA GLU A 114 7.71 -15.01 -4.21
C GLU A 114 6.40 -14.88 -3.43
N ASN A 115 6.18 -13.72 -2.79
CA ASN A 115 5.00 -13.44 -1.99
C ASN A 115 3.86 -12.76 -2.77
N SER A 116 3.99 -12.58 -4.08
CA SER A 116 2.96 -11.92 -4.88
C SER A 116 1.62 -12.68 -4.91
N HIS A 117 1.66 -14.00 -4.70
CA HIS A 117 0.45 -14.82 -4.56
C HIS A 117 -0.43 -14.43 -3.35
N LEU A 118 0.15 -13.80 -2.31
CA LEU A 118 -0.59 -13.30 -1.15
C LEU A 118 -1.34 -11.99 -1.44
N ALA A 119 -0.91 -11.24 -2.46
CA ALA A 119 -1.53 -9.98 -2.88
C ALA A 119 -1.44 -9.78 -4.41
N PRO A 120 -2.08 -10.64 -5.21
CA PRO A 120 -1.85 -10.75 -6.66
C PRO A 120 -2.26 -9.49 -7.44
N LEU A 121 -3.20 -8.70 -6.90
CA LEU A 121 -3.65 -7.44 -7.51
C LEU A 121 -2.84 -6.22 -7.08
N HIS A 122 -1.88 -6.38 -6.15
CA HIS A 122 -1.19 -5.27 -5.51
C HIS A 122 0.34 -5.38 -5.55
N ASN A 123 0.92 -6.53 -5.21
CA ASN A 123 2.37 -6.68 -5.24
C ASN A 123 2.96 -6.53 -6.66
N PRO A 124 2.37 -7.13 -7.73
CA PRO A 124 2.88 -6.92 -9.09
C PRO A 124 2.98 -5.45 -9.53
N PRO A 125 1.94 -4.59 -9.37
CA PRO A 125 2.11 -3.16 -9.67
C PRO A 125 3.07 -2.43 -8.74
N ASN A 126 3.25 -2.87 -7.48
CA ASN A 126 4.29 -2.32 -6.61
C ASN A 126 5.70 -2.62 -7.17
N ILE A 127 5.95 -3.87 -7.58
CA ILE A 127 7.21 -4.31 -8.20
C ILE A 127 7.47 -3.52 -9.50
N MET A 128 6.48 -3.39 -10.38
CA MET A 128 6.61 -2.61 -11.61
C MET A 128 7.00 -1.15 -11.32
N GLY A 129 6.41 -0.54 -10.28
CA GLY A 129 6.78 0.80 -9.84
C GLY A 129 8.22 0.91 -9.36
N ILE A 130 8.69 -0.07 -8.59
CA ILE A 130 10.07 -0.14 -8.09
C ILE A 130 11.06 -0.26 -9.26
N LEU A 131 10.85 -1.25 -10.13
CA LEU A 131 11.73 -1.50 -11.28
C LEU A 131 11.80 -0.29 -12.22
N ALA A 132 10.65 0.36 -12.50
CA ALA A 132 10.61 1.56 -13.32
C ALA A 132 11.43 2.71 -12.71
N THR A 133 11.32 2.93 -11.39
CA THR A 133 12.14 3.97 -10.73
C THR A 133 13.62 3.63 -10.68
N GLN A 134 14.00 2.36 -10.44
CA GLN A 134 15.41 1.94 -10.47
C GLN A 134 16.03 2.14 -11.86
N LYS A 135 15.26 1.88 -12.92
CA LYS A 135 15.69 2.11 -14.31
C LYS A 135 15.92 3.60 -14.62
N MET A 136 15.03 4.48 -14.15
CA MET A 136 15.09 5.91 -14.45
C MET A 136 16.01 6.70 -13.51
N LEU A 137 16.19 6.22 -12.28
CA LEU A 137 16.95 6.86 -11.21
C LEU A 137 18.00 5.87 -10.64
N PRO A 138 18.95 5.38 -11.45
CA PRO A 138 19.82 4.25 -11.09
C PRO A 138 20.71 4.49 -9.87
N ASN A 139 20.99 5.75 -9.55
CA ASN A 139 21.82 6.14 -8.40
C ASN A 139 20.99 6.58 -7.19
N THR A 140 19.66 6.48 -7.25
CA THR A 140 18.76 6.93 -6.18
C THR A 140 18.28 5.72 -5.37
N PRO A 141 18.49 5.70 -4.03
CA PRO A 141 18.06 4.59 -3.21
C PRO A 141 16.53 4.49 -3.15
N GLY A 142 16.01 3.27 -3.30
CA GLY A 142 14.61 2.92 -3.10
C GLY A 142 14.37 2.35 -1.70
N VAL A 143 13.23 2.66 -1.09
CA VAL A 143 12.79 2.09 0.19
C VAL A 143 11.40 1.48 0.03
N ALA A 144 11.22 0.23 0.42
CA ALA A 144 9.92 -0.41 0.48
C ALA A 144 9.29 -0.20 1.87
N VAL A 145 8.04 0.29 1.90
CA VAL A 145 7.26 0.51 3.11
C VAL A 145 6.01 -0.34 3.06
N PHE A 146 5.95 -1.36 3.91
CA PHE A 146 4.91 -2.40 3.84
C PHE A 146 3.67 -2.04 4.65
N ASP A 147 2.48 -2.23 4.07
CA ASP A 147 1.20 -2.07 4.78
C ASP A 147 1.02 -3.13 5.89
N THR A 148 1.66 -4.27 5.75
CA THR A 148 1.61 -5.42 6.69
C THR A 148 2.61 -5.30 7.83
N ALA A 149 3.70 -4.52 7.68
CA ALA A 149 4.82 -4.50 8.63
C ALA A 149 4.41 -4.11 10.07
N PHE A 150 3.55 -3.10 10.22
CA PHE A 150 3.13 -2.63 11.56
C PHE A 150 2.40 -3.72 12.36
N HIS A 151 1.69 -4.60 11.66
CA HIS A 151 0.89 -5.66 12.25
C HIS A 151 1.70 -6.93 12.56
N GLN A 152 2.98 -7.02 12.16
CA GLN A 152 3.85 -8.14 12.52
C GLN A 152 4.10 -8.27 14.03
N SER A 153 3.72 -7.26 14.81
CA SER A 153 3.76 -7.29 16.27
C SER A 153 2.58 -8.02 16.93
N MET A 154 1.56 -8.43 16.16
CA MET A 154 0.42 -9.19 16.67
C MET A 154 0.88 -10.53 17.28
N PRO A 155 0.36 -10.91 18.46
CA PRO A 155 0.66 -12.20 19.08
C PRO A 155 -0.04 -13.36 18.34
N GLU A 156 0.46 -14.58 18.50
CA GLU A 156 -0.08 -15.80 17.85
C GLU A 156 -1.59 -15.97 18.03
N LYS A 157 -2.08 -15.72 19.25
CA LYS A 157 -3.51 -15.74 19.58
C LYS A 157 -4.39 -14.80 18.75
N ALA A 158 -3.81 -13.78 18.10
CA ALA A 158 -4.53 -12.80 17.29
C ALA A 158 -4.39 -13.04 15.78
N PHE A 159 -3.34 -13.77 15.35
CA PHE A 159 -3.09 -14.00 13.92
C PHE A 159 -3.37 -15.41 13.42
N ILE A 160 -3.47 -16.40 14.30
CA ILE A 160 -3.82 -17.77 13.91
C ILE A 160 -5.33 -17.89 13.77
N TYR A 161 -5.78 -18.34 12.58
CA TYR A 161 -7.17 -18.73 12.35
C TYR A 161 -7.45 -20.11 12.95
N ALA A 162 -8.71 -20.33 13.38
CA ALA A 162 -9.17 -21.61 13.94
C ALA A 162 -9.44 -22.68 12.87
N ILE A 163 -8.43 -22.94 12.03
CA ILE A 163 -8.38 -24.00 11.02
C ILE A 163 -7.17 -24.91 11.30
N PRO A 164 -7.04 -26.10 10.66
CA PRO A 164 -5.90 -26.98 10.90
C PRO A 164 -4.55 -26.25 10.80
N TYR A 165 -3.74 -26.34 11.85
CA TYR A 165 -2.50 -25.55 12.01
C TYR A 165 -1.50 -25.72 10.85
N ARG A 166 -1.54 -26.86 10.15
CA ARG A 166 -0.75 -27.10 8.94
C ARG A 166 -0.90 -26.01 7.88
N PHE A 167 -2.07 -25.38 7.76
CA PHE A 167 -2.29 -24.28 6.80
C PHE A 167 -1.45 -23.04 7.13
N TYR A 168 -1.21 -22.78 8.41
CA TYR A 168 -0.25 -21.76 8.83
C TYR A 168 1.20 -22.22 8.56
N GLN A 169 1.56 -23.46 8.91
CA GLN A 169 2.93 -23.96 8.77
C GLN A 169 3.41 -24.05 7.31
N GLU A 170 2.55 -24.58 6.43
CA GLU A 170 2.88 -24.89 5.03
C GLU A 170 2.62 -23.70 4.10
N HIS A 171 1.56 -22.92 4.37
CA HIS A 171 1.08 -21.87 3.46
C HIS A 171 1.07 -20.47 4.06
N ARG A 172 1.46 -20.32 5.34
CA ARG A 172 1.46 -19.03 6.04
C ARG A 172 0.10 -18.34 5.99
N ILE A 173 -0.99 -19.12 6.08
CA ILE A 173 -2.35 -18.59 6.24
C ILE A 173 -2.49 -18.08 7.67
N ARG A 174 -2.46 -16.77 7.81
CA ARG A 174 -2.58 -16.03 9.08
C ARG A 174 -3.17 -14.65 8.81
N ARG A 175 -3.58 -13.97 9.88
CA ARG A 175 -3.85 -12.53 9.82
C ARG A 175 -2.54 -11.78 9.56
N TYR A 176 -2.50 -11.03 8.47
CA TYR A 176 -1.41 -10.09 8.19
C TYR A 176 -1.82 -8.67 8.54
N GLY A 177 -3.06 -8.27 8.19
CA GLY A 177 -3.54 -6.91 8.35
C GLY A 177 -2.96 -5.92 7.34
N PHE A 178 -3.72 -4.87 7.02
CA PHE A 178 -3.31 -3.82 6.08
C PHE A 178 -3.65 -2.43 6.63
N HIS A 179 -3.27 -1.40 5.88
CA HIS A 179 -3.26 -0.01 6.33
C HIS A 179 -2.29 0.23 7.51
N GLY A 180 -1.31 -0.64 7.73
CA GLY A 180 -0.39 -0.55 8.86
C GLY A 180 0.40 0.75 8.90
N THR A 181 0.80 1.31 7.76
CA THR A 181 1.45 2.63 7.71
C THR A 181 0.52 3.74 8.19
N SER A 182 -0.78 3.68 7.85
CA SER A 182 -1.75 4.66 8.33
C SER A 182 -2.00 4.50 9.82
N HIS A 183 -2.27 3.27 10.28
CA HIS A 183 -2.50 2.98 11.71
C HIS A 183 -1.30 3.37 12.56
N ARG A 184 -0.07 3.07 12.11
CA ARG A 184 1.18 3.49 12.76
C ARG A 184 1.29 5.01 12.88
N TYR A 185 0.99 5.73 11.80
CA TYR A 185 1.07 7.18 11.79
C TYR A 185 0.04 7.82 12.74
N VAL A 186 -1.24 7.48 12.60
CA VAL A 186 -2.31 8.15 13.36
C VAL A 186 -2.29 7.81 14.84
N SER A 187 -1.89 6.59 15.21
CA SER A 187 -1.76 6.20 16.63
C SER A 187 -0.63 6.96 17.32
N LYS A 188 0.55 7.06 16.69
CA LYS A 188 1.66 7.87 17.20
C LYS A 188 1.27 9.35 17.26
N ARG A 189 0.66 9.87 16.20
CA ARG A 189 0.23 11.28 16.14
C ARG A 189 -0.81 11.62 17.20
N ALA A 190 -1.74 10.70 17.49
CA ALA A 190 -2.70 10.87 18.56
C ALA A 190 -2.02 10.94 19.95
N ALA A 191 -1.03 10.09 20.21
CA ALA A 191 -0.26 10.14 21.46
C ALA A 191 0.47 11.49 21.62
N GLU A 192 1.08 12.01 20.55
CA GLU A 192 1.72 13.35 20.54
C GLU A 192 0.71 14.46 20.86
N ILE A 193 -0.44 14.49 20.18
CA ILE A 193 -1.48 15.52 20.39
C ILE A 193 -2.01 15.48 21.83
N LEU A 194 -2.17 14.29 22.39
CA LEU A 194 -2.67 14.09 23.75
C LEU A 194 -1.58 14.19 24.83
N ASN A 195 -0.34 14.50 24.45
CA ASN A 195 0.83 14.51 25.34
C ASN A 195 0.96 13.22 26.17
N ARG A 196 0.79 12.07 25.53
CA ARG A 196 0.93 10.73 26.13
C ARG A 196 2.19 10.04 25.62
N ASP A 197 2.85 9.30 26.51
CA ASP A 197 3.94 8.40 26.12
C ASP A 197 3.38 7.26 25.27
N TYR A 198 3.80 7.18 24.01
CA TYR A 198 3.36 6.16 23.05
C TYR A 198 3.69 4.73 23.52
N SER A 199 4.74 4.56 24.32
CA SER A 199 5.12 3.26 24.90
C SER A 199 4.21 2.81 26.06
N ASN A 200 3.35 3.70 26.56
CA ASN A 200 2.33 3.42 27.57
C ASN A 200 0.96 3.99 27.14
N PHE A 201 0.61 3.76 25.87
CA PHE A 201 -0.62 4.23 25.27
C PHE A 201 -1.42 3.07 24.67
N LYS A 202 -2.71 3.00 25.02
CA LYS A 202 -3.67 2.06 24.43
C LYS A 202 -4.63 2.84 23.56
N VAL A 203 -4.71 2.48 22.29
CA VAL A 203 -5.54 3.20 21.32
C VAL A 203 -6.14 2.24 20.32
N ILE A 204 -7.36 2.54 19.93
CA ILE A 204 -8.02 1.92 18.80
C ILE A 204 -8.00 2.94 17.66
N THR A 205 -7.47 2.56 16.51
CA THR A 205 -7.41 3.41 15.33
C THR A 205 -8.38 2.91 14.27
N CYS A 206 -9.20 3.83 13.73
CA CYS A 206 -10.20 3.53 12.70
C CYS A 206 -9.78 4.20 11.38
N HIS A 207 -9.23 3.43 10.45
CA HIS A 207 -8.97 3.89 9.09
C HIS A 207 -10.21 3.62 8.25
N LEU A 208 -11.02 4.65 8.01
CA LEU A 208 -12.31 4.53 7.33
C LEU A 208 -12.27 5.23 5.97
N GLY A 209 -12.11 4.45 4.91
CA GLY A 209 -12.13 4.91 3.53
C GLY A 209 -12.85 3.92 2.62
N ASN A 210 -12.52 3.91 1.32
CA ASN A 210 -13.06 2.91 0.40
C ASN A 210 -12.64 1.48 0.81
N GLY A 211 -11.42 1.34 1.34
CA GLY A 211 -11.07 0.23 2.23
C GLY A 211 -11.11 0.69 3.68
N ALA A 212 -11.65 -0.15 4.56
CA ALA A 212 -11.80 0.19 5.97
C ALA A 212 -11.14 -0.87 6.86
N SER A 213 -10.39 -0.43 7.86
CA SER A 213 -9.89 -1.32 8.91
C SER A 213 -9.80 -0.63 10.26
N ILE A 214 -9.96 -1.41 11.32
CA ILE A 214 -9.80 -0.98 12.71
C ILE A 214 -8.64 -1.77 13.32
N SER A 215 -7.81 -1.13 14.14
CA SER A 215 -6.67 -1.79 14.79
C SER A 215 -6.62 -1.48 16.27
N ALA A 216 -6.32 -2.50 17.08
CA ALA A 216 -5.98 -2.36 18.48
C ALA A 216 -4.46 -2.20 18.62
N ILE A 217 -4.04 -1.13 19.27
CA ILE A 217 -2.64 -0.77 19.46
C ILE A 217 -2.38 -0.59 20.95
N MET A 218 -1.38 -1.29 21.46
CA MET A 218 -0.97 -1.23 22.86
C MET A 218 0.53 -1.02 22.92
N ASN A 219 0.96 0.04 23.62
CA ASN A 219 2.36 0.36 23.87
C ASN A 219 3.17 0.48 22.57
N GLY A 220 2.58 1.17 21.60
CA GLY A 220 3.14 1.40 20.27
C GLY A 220 3.17 0.19 19.33
N ARG A 221 2.58 -0.95 19.72
CA ARG A 221 2.54 -2.20 18.95
C ARG A 221 1.11 -2.55 18.57
N SER A 222 0.92 -3.01 17.34
CA SER A 222 -0.37 -3.56 16.92
C SER A 222 -0.57 -4.92 17.57
N VAL A 223 -1.69 -5.08 18.27
CA VAL A 223 -2.03 -6.33 18.96
C VAL A 223 -3.21 -7.06 18.34
N ASP A 224 -4.01 -6.35 17.53
CA ASP A 224 -5.05 -6.93 16.67
C ASP A 224 -5.41 -5.95 15.54
N THR A 225 -6.04 -6.44 14.47
CA THR A 225 -6.55 -5.64 13.35
C THR A 225 -7.66 -6.37 12.60
N SER A 226 -8.65 -5.64 12.09
CA SER A 226 -9.84 -6.27 11.48
C SER A 226 -9.54 -6.96 10.15
N MET A 227 -8.61 -6.43 9.36
CA MET A 227 -8.24 -7.08 8.10
C MET A 227 -7.41 -8.33 8.33
N GLY A 228 -7.59 -9.30 7.45
CA GLY A 228 -7.19 -10.68 7.63
C GLY A 228 -5.90 -11.09 6.95
N PHE A 229 -5.94 -12.32 6.43
CA PHE A 229 -5.06 -12.83 5.39
C PHE A 229 -5.12 -11.95 4.13
N THR A 230 -6.30 -11.44 3.81
CA THR A 230 -6.54 -10.51 2.70
C THR A 230 -7.23 -9.23 3.20
N PRO A 231 -7.27 -8.16 2.38
CA PRO A 231 -8.02 -6.95 2.70
C PRO A 231 -9.56 -7.10 2.68
N LEU A 232 -10.09 -8.33 2.60
CA LEU A 232 -11.52 -8.61 2.50
C LEU A 232 -12.22 -8.66 3.86
N GLU A 233 -11.54 -9.19 4.88
CA GLU A 233 -12.07 -9.40 6.24
C GLU A 233 -12.26 -8.08 7.01
N GLY A 234 -13.22 -8.09 7.94
CA GLY A 234 -13.46 -7.05 8.91
C GLY A 234 -14.66 -6.17 8.55
N LEU A 235 -14.41 -4.86 8.49
CA LEU A 235 -15.46 -3.86 8.33
C LEU A 235 -16.11 -3.92 6.93
N VAL A 236 -17.36 -3.46 6.84
CA VAL A 236 -18.01 -3.13 5.56
C VAL A 236 -17.19 -2.03 4.84
N MET A 237 -17.01 -2.18 3.53
CA MET A 237 -16.18 -1.29 2.72
C MET A 237 -16.94 -0.77 1.49
N GLY A 238 -16.24 -0.09 0.56
CA GLY A 238 -16.87 0.46 -0.64
C GLY A 238 -17.48 -0.60 -1.56
N THR A 239 -16.73 -1.66 -1.86
CA THR A 239 -17.17 -2.78 -2.72
C THR A 239 -16.88 -4.15 -2.11
N ARG A 240 -16.16 -4.20 -0.98
CA ARG A 240 -15.83 -5.43 -0.28
C ARG A 240 -16.84 -5.75 0.82
N CYS A 241 -17.16 -7.03 0.95
CA CYS A 241 -18.19 -7.50 1.87
C CYS A 241 -17.86 -7.29 3.36
N GLY A 242 -16.58 -7.35 3.75
CA GLY A 242 -16.22 -7.48 5.16
C GLY A 242 -16.50 -8.89 5.68
N ASP A 243 -16.78 -9.00 6.98
CA ASP A 243 -17.09 -10.27 7.63
C ASP A 243 -18.43 -10.84 7.16
N ILE A 244 -18.40 -12.10 6.74
CA ILE A 244 -19.57 -12.92 6.39
C ILE A 244 -19.38 -14.34 6.92
N ASP A 245 -20.46 -15.10 7.03
CA ASP A 245 -20.39 -16.53 7.35
C ASP A 245 -19.62 -17.27 6.22
N PRO A 246 -18.52 -18.00 6.53
CA PRO A 246 -17.80 -18.80 5.54
C PRO A 246 -18.67 -19.80 4.77
N ALA A 247 -19.78 -20.28 5.35
CA ALA A 247 -20.71 -21.19 4.68
C ALA A 247 -21.46 -20.54 3.51
N ILE A 248 -21.57 -19.20 3.48
CA ILE A 248 -22.17 -18.47 2.35
C ILE A 248 -21.35 -18.68 1.07
N VAL A 249 -20.02 -18.71 1.17
CA VAL A 249 -19.13 -18.95 0.02
C VAL A 249 -19.43 -20.33 -0.58
N VAL A 250 -19.55 -21.36 0.26
CA VAL A 250 -19.90 -22.72 -0.16
C VAL A 250 -21.31 -22.77 -0.76
N TYR A 251 -22.27 -22.10 -0.13
CA TYR A 251 -23.65 -22.02 -0.63
C TYR A 251 -23.73 -21.37 -2.02
N MET A 252 -23.00 -20.28 -2.27
CA MET A 252 -22.96 -19.63 -3.58
C MET A 252 -22.41 -20.57 -4.66
N GLN A 253 -21.40 -21.37 -4.33
CA GLN A 253 -20.84 -22.33 -5.29
C GLN A 253 -21.80 -23.50 -5.56
N GLU A 254 -22.30 -24.14 -4.50
CA GLU A 254 -23.05 -25.39 -4.62
C GLU A 254 -24.53 -25.16 -4.96
N SER A 255 -25.17 -24.16 -4.36
CA SER A 255 -26.62 -23.92 -4.51
C SER A 255 -26.93 -22.90 -5.61
N LEU A 256 -26.04 -21.92 -5.84
CA LEU A 256 -26.22 -20.92 -6.91
C LEU A 256 -25.40 -21.24 -8.17
N ASN A 257 -24.66 -22.35 -8.17
CA ASN A 257 -23.82 -22.80 -9.29
C ASN A 257 -22.80 -21.74 -9.76
N MET A 258 -22.32 -20.90 -8.84
CA MET A 258 -21.33 -19.88 -9.16
C MET A 258 -19.92 -20.48 -9.14
N ASN A 259 -19.11 -20.16 -10.13
CA ASN A 259 -17.70 -20.54 -10.10
C ASN A 259 -16.89 -19.63 -9.14
N LEU A 260 -15.66 -20.05 -8.81
CA LEU A 260 -14.79 -19.34 -7.87
C LEU A 260 -14.58 -17.86 -8.24
N LYS A 261 -14.46 -17.54 -9.53
CA LYS A 261 -14.23 -16.17 -10.00
C LYS A 261 -15.48 -15.31 -9.82
N GLU A 262 -16.65 -15.86 -10.09
CA GLU A 262 -17.93 -15.18 -9.87
C GLU A 262 -18.15 -14.89 -8.38
N VAL A 263 -17.90 -15.87 -7.51
CA VAL A 263 -18.00 -15.67 -6.06
C VAL A 263 -17.02 -14.59 -5.60
N TYR A 264 -15.75 -14.67 -6.01
CA TYR A 264 -14.75 -13.67 -5.64
C TYR A 264 -15.12 -12.25 -6.10
N ASN A 265 -15.68 -12.11 -7.30
CA ASN A 265 -16.15 -10.81 -7.82
C ASN A 265 -17.36 -10.25 -7.06
N VAL A 266 -18.22 -11.10 -6.49
CA VAL A 266 -19.33 -10.62 -5.65
C VAL A 266 -18.82 -10.08 -4.32
N LEU A 267 -17.74 -10.68 -3.78
CA LEU A 267 -17.20 -10.29 -2.49
C LEU A 267 -16.29 -9.05 -2.56
N ASN A 268 -15.77 -8.64 -3.73
CA ASN A 268 -14.68 -7.65 -3.87
C ASN A 268 -14.91 -6.56 -4.93
#